data_AF-X1D482-F1
#
_entry.id   AF-X1D482-F1
#
_cell.length_a   1.000
_cell.length_b   1.000
_cell.length_c   1.000
_cell.angle_alpha   90.00
_cell.angle_beta   90.00
_cell.angle_gamma   90.00
#
_symmetry.space_group_name_H-M   'P 1'
#
loop_
_entity.id
_entity.type
_entity.pdbx_description
1 polymer ?
#
loop_
_entity_poly.entity_id
_entity_poly.type
_entity_poly.pdbx_seq_one_letter_code
_entity_poly.pdbx_strand_id
1 'polypeptide(L)'
;IQFKTPLSEKQGYTHKLVVPHAVRLTAAATYIDEVATRLDAGEHDLEVEGSIAKLFATESANKAADDAMQALGGYGYITEYGVEKIKRDVKITCIYEGTSEIQQNIISTFRWQSFQPSPDRFQLPLR
;
A
#
# COMPACT_ATOMS: atom_id res chain seq x y z
N ILE A 1 18.94 -13.58 -20.03
CA ILE A 1 18.80 -13.00 -21.40
C ILE A 1 17.63 -13.71 -22.07
N GLN A 2 16.68 -12.98 -22.64
CA GLN A 2 15.56 -13.55 -23.39
C GLN A 2 15.23 -12.66 -24.59
N PHE A 3 14.98 -13.26 -25.75
CA PHE A 3 14.87 -12.54 -27.02
C PHE A 3 16.03 -11.57 -27.25
N LYS A 4 17.26 -12.10 -27.17
CA LYS A 4 18.55 -11.46 -27.47
C LYS A 4 19.01 -10.35 -26.51
N THR A 5 18.19 -9.89 -25.57
CA THR A 5 18.60 -8.87 -24.58
C THR A 5 18.15 -9.23 -23.16
N PRO A 6 18.66 -8.56 -22.12
CA PRO A 6 18.12 -8.67 -20.76
C PRO A 6 16.61 -8.37 -20.72
N LEU A 7 15.88 -9.04 -19.82
CA LEU A 7 14.46 -8.75 -19.60
C LEU A 7 14.24 -7.33 -19.09
N SER A 8 15.18 -6.78 -18.33
CA SER A 8 15.18 -5.40 -17.84
C SER A 8 15.18 -4.34 -18.95
N GLU A 9 15.53 -4.68 -20.19
CA GLU A 9 15.45 -3.75 -21.33
C GLU A 9 14.08 -3.79 -22.01
N LYS A 10 13.20 -4.73 -21.65
CA LYS A 10 11.87 -4.84 -22.22
C LYS A 10 10.91 -3.96 -21.42
N GLN A 11 10.26 -3.00 -22.08
CA GLN A 11 9.31 -2.08 -21.44
C GLN A 11 8.20 -2.80 -20.66
N GLY A 12 7.69 -3.92 -21.20
CA GLY A 12 6.67 -4.73 -20.50
C GLY A 12 7.17 -5.31 -19.18
N TYR A 13 8.47 -5.54 -19.02
CA TYR A 13 9.08 -5.97 -17.76
C TYR A 13 9.20 -4.79 -16.80
N THR A 14 9.82 -3.70 -17.23
CA THR A 14 10.09 -2.54 -16.34
C THR A 14 8.82 -1.80 -15.96
N HIS A 15 7.98 -1.44 -16.93
CA HIS A 15 6.78 -0.61 -16.70
C HIS A 15 5.70 -1.36 -15.92
N LYS A 16 5.67 -2.70 -15.98
CA LYS A 16 4.67 -3.51 -15.27
C LYS A 16 5.20 -4.03 -13.93
N LEU A 17 6.42 -4.56 -13.89
CA LEU A 17 6.90 -5.36 -12.76
C LEU A 17 7.90 -4.62 -11.87
N VAL A 18 8.40 -3.44 -12.27
CA VAL A 18 9.42 -2.72 -11.52
C VAL A 18 8.97 -1.31 -11.14
N VAL A 19 8.73 -0.45 -12.14
CA VAL A 19 8.48 0.99 -11.94
C VAL A 19 7.28 1.26 -11.02
N PRO A 20 6.11 0.59 -11.16
CA PRO A 20 4.97 0.88 -10.30
C PRO A 20 5.24 0.60 -8.82
N HIS A 21 6.12 -0.36 -8.51
CA HIS A 21 6.42 -0.75 -7.13
C HIS A 21 7.46 0.17 -6.51
N ALA A 22 8.44 0.62 -7.28
CA ALA A 22 9.35 1.68 -6.83
C ALA A 22 8.57 2.93 -6.41
N VAL A 23 7.58 3.34 -7.22
CA VAL A 23 6.72 4.50 -6.92
C VAL A 23 5.88 4.26 -5.66
N ARG A 24 5.14 3.14 -5.59
CA ARG A 24 4.24 2.86 -4.46
C ARG A 24 4.99 2.67 -3.15
N LEU A 25 6.10 1.95 -3.15
CA LEU A 25 6.89 1.73 -1.93
C LEU A 25 7.54 3.02 -1.44
N THR A 26 8.02 3.89 -2.34
CA THR A 26 8.54 5.21 -1.97
C THR A 26 7.46 6.07 -1.33
N ALA A 27 6.27 6.13 -1.95
CA ALA A 27 5.13 6.86 -1.40
C ALA A 27 4.69 6.30 -0.04
N ALA A 28 4.66 4.98 0.11
CA ALA A 28 4.30 4.32 1.36
C ALA A 28 5.30 4.63 2.47
N ALA A 29 6.60 4.50 2.20
CA ALA A 29 7.65 4.79 3.17
C ALA A 29 7.60 6.26 3.61
N THR A 30 7.48 7.19 2.66
CA THR A 30 7.40 8.63 2.96
C THR A 30 6.22 8.95 3.88
N TYR A 31 5.04 8.37 3.60
CA TYR A 31 3.85 8.64 4.39
C TYR A 31 3.88 7.94 5.76
N ILE A 32 4.47 6.75 5.86
CA ILE A 32 4.74 6.11 7.16
C ILE A 32 5.64 7.01 8.01
N ASP A 33 6.75 7.50 7.45
CA ASP A 33 7.71 8.36 8.15
C ASP A 33 7.06 9.69 8.57
N GLU A 34 6.21 10.27 7.72
CA GLU A 34 5.45 11.48 8.04
C GLU A 34 4.51 11.25 9.23
N VAL A 35 3.71 10.18 9.20
CA VAL A 35 2.78 9.84 10.28
C VAL A 35 3.54 9.53 11.58
N ALA A 36 4.65 8.80 11.50
CA ALA A 36 5.52 8.54 12.65
C ALA A 36 6.08 9.83 13.25
N THR A 37 6.57 10.75 12.40
CA THR A 37 7.10 12.05 12.84
C THR A 37 6.03 12.87 13.57
N ARG A 38 4.78 12.87 13.07
CA ARG A 38 3.65 13.56 13.70
C ARG A 38 3.28 12.96 15.05
N LEU A 39 3.26 11.62 15.15
CA LEU A 39 3.06 10.92 16.41
C LEU A 39 4.14 11.27 17.44
N ASP A 40 5.41 11.25 17.03
CA ASP A 40 6.55 11.59 17.90
C ASP A 40 6.53 13.07 18.33
N ALA A 41 5.96 13.96 17.52
CA ALA A 41 5.73 15.36 17.85
C ALA A 41 4.57 15.59 18.84
N GLY A 42 3.86 14.53 19.24
CA GLY A 42 2.74 14.58 20.18
C GLY A 42 1.41 14.95 19.55
N GLU A 43 1.27 14.87 18.23
CA GLU A 43 -0.03 15.03 17.57
C GLU A 43 -0.95 13.85 17.92
N HIS A 44 -2.24 14.15 18.12
CA HIS A 44 -3.28 13.19 18.49
C HIS A 44 -4.24 12.96 17.31
N ASP A 45 -5.16 12.01 17.46
CA ASP A 45 -6.20 11.69 16.47
C ASP A 45 -5.66 11.25 15.09
N LEU A 46 -4.54 10.51 15.09
CA LEU A 46 -3.85 10.02 13.89
C LEU A 46 -4.25 8.58 13.49
N GLU A 47 -5.29 8.01 14.08
CA GLU A 47 -5.73 6.62 13.83
C GLU A 47 -6.04 6.40 12.35
N VAL A 48 -6.71 7.35 11.71
CA VAL A 48 -7.04 7.29 10.28
C VAL A 48 -5.77 7.31 9.43
N GLU A 49 -4.81 8.18 9.76
CA GLU A 49 -3.57 8.32 9.01
C GLU A 49 -2.70 7.06 9.16
N GLY A 50 -2.64 6.49 10.37
CA GLY A 50 -2.02 5.19 10.63
C GLY A 50 -2.69 4.05 9.85
N SER A 51 -4.03 4.03 9.78
CA SER A 51 -4.77 3.06 8.97
C SER A 51 -4.51 3.19 7.47
N ILE A 52 -4.43 4.42 6.94
CA ILE A 52 -4.08 4.66 5.53
C ILE A 52 -2.66 4.19 5.26
N ALA A 53 -1.71 4.56 6.13
CA ALA A 53 -0.30 4.22 5.99
C ALA A 53 -0.11 2.71 5.96
N LYS A 54 -0.72 2.00 6.93
CA LYS A 54 -0.68 0.55 7.00
C LYS A 54 -1.29 -0.09 5.76
N LEU A 55 -2.54 0.25 5.43
CA LEU A 55 -3.25 -0.36 4.29
C LEU A 55 -2.47 -0.18 2.99
N PHE A 56 -2.01 1.04 2.71
CA PHE A 56 -1.31 1.35 1.48
C PHE A 56 0.04 0.64 1.41
N ALA A 57 0.81 0.64 2.50
CA ALA A 57 2.12 -0.01 2.56
C ALA A 57 2.03 -1.52 2.38
N THR A 58 1.14 -2.19 3.12
CA THR A 58 1.06 -3.66 3.12
C THR A 58 0.50 -4.19 1.80
N GLU A 59 -0.53 -3.55 1.23
CA GLU A 59 -1.05 -3.95 -0.09
C GLU A 59 -0.05 -3.67 -1.21
N SER A 60 0.67 -2.54 -1.16
CA SER A 60 1.72 -2.23 -2.12
C SER A 60 2.88 -3.22 -2.05
N ALA A 61 3.34 -3.56 -0.85
CA ALA A 61 4.38 -4.57 -0.65
C ALA A 61 3.93 -5.95 -1.13
N ASN A 62 2.68 -6.34 -0.84
CA ASN A 62 2.14 -7.63 -1.25
C ASN A 62 2.08 -7.75 -2.78
N LYS A 63 1.69 -6.68 -3.48
CA LYS A 63 1.71 -6.63 -4.95
C LYS A 63 3.14 -6.62 -5.52
N ALA A 64 4.06 -5.91 -4.87
CA ALA A 64 5.46 -5.88 -5.28
C ALA A 64 6.11 -7.27 -5.20
N ALA A 65 5.87 -8.00 -4.11
CA ALA A 65 6.36 -9.38 -3.95
C ALA A 65 5.76 -10.34 -5.00
N ASP A 66 4.47 -10.18 -5.32
CA ASP A 66 3.79 -10.95 -6.36
C ASP A 66 4.38 -10.72 -7.75
N ASP A 67 4.58 -9.45 -8.14
CA ASP A 67 5.21 -9.14 -9.43
C ASP A 67 6.70 -9.47 -9.47
N ALA A 68 7.40 -9.47 -8.33
CA ALA A 68 8.78 -9.95 -8.23
C ALA A 68 8.87 -11.46 -8.53
N MET A 69 7.92 -12.27 -8.03
CA MET A 69 7.83 -13.68 -8.41
C MET A 69 7.62 -13.81 -9.92
N GLN A 70 6.68 -13.05 -10.48
CA GLN A 70 6.42 -13.04 -11.92
C GLN A 70 7.65 -12.62 -12.74
N ALA A 71 8.42 -11.65 -12.24
CA ALA A 71 9.63 -11.13 -12.88
C ALA A 71 10.77 -12.14 -12.94
N LEU A 72 10.85 -13.06 -11.97
CA LEU A 72 11.79 -14.18 -11.97
C LEU A 72 11.26 -15.44 -12.69
N GLY A 73 9.97 -15.46 -13.05
CA GLY A 73 9.35 -16.63 -13.66
C GLY A 73 9.43 -17.85 -12.74
N GLY A 74 9.83 -19.01 -13.27
CA GLY A 74 9.99 -20.23 -12.47
C GLY A 74 10.96 -20.07 -11.29
N TYR A 75 12.00 -19.25 -11.44
CA TYR A 75 12.95 -18.98 -10.36
C TYR A 75 12.33 -18.20 -9.19
N GLY A 76 11.20 -17.52 -9.40
CA GLY A 76 10.45 -16.85 -8.34
C GLY A 76 9.73 -17.81 -7.40
N TYR A 77 9.52 -19.06 -7.81
CA TYR A 77 8.83 -20.10 -7.03
C TYR A 77 9.76 -21.03 -6.27
N ILE A 78 11.06 -21.01 -6.57
CA ILE A 78 12.05 -21.87 -5.91
C ILE A 78 12.73 -21.12 -4.76
N THR A 79 13.25 -21.89 -3.81
CA THR A 79 13.85 -21.36 -2.57
C THR A 79 15.20 -20.67 -2.79
N GLU A 80 15.89 -20.97 -3.91
CA GLU A 80 17.25 -20.50 -4.20
C GLU A 80 17.39 -18.96 -4.18
N TYR A 81 16.37 -18.23 -4.66
CA TYR A 81 16.40 -16.77 -4.74
C TYR A 81 15.57 -16.07 -3.64
N GLY A 82 14.92 -16.84 -2.75
CA GLY A 82 14.21 -16.31 -1.57
C GLY A 82 12.95 -15.47 -1.84
N VAL A 83 12.56 -15.22 -3.09
CA VAL A 83 11.40 -14.36 -3.40
C VAL A 83 10.07 -14.99 -2.96
N GLU A 84 9.94 -16.31 -3.05
CA GLU A 84 8.78 -17.03 -2.51
C GLU A 84 8.61 -16.79 -1.01
N LYS A 85 9.72 -16.72 -0.26
CA LYS A 85 9.71 -16.45 1.17
C LYS A 85 9.23 -15.04 1.45
N ILE A 86 9.76 -14.06 0.72
CA ILE A 86 9.31 -12.66 0.82
C ILE A 86 7.81 -12.56 0.55
N LYS A 87 7.29 -13.25 -0.47
CA LYS A 87 5.85 -13.26 -0.77
C LYS A 87 5.01 -13.82 0.38
N ARG A 88 5.46 -14.90 1.02
CA ARG A 88 4.80 -15.48 2.19
C ARG A 88 4.85 -14.53 3.38
N ASP A 89 6.01 -13.96 3.66
CA ASP A 89 6.23 -13.07 4.80
C ASP A 89 5.43 -11.78 4.67
N VAL A 90 5.41 -11.16 3.49
CA VAL A 90 4.68 -9.91 3.29
C VAL A 90 3.17 -10.11 3.38
N LYS A 91 2.63 -11.25 2.95
CA LYS A 91 1.17 -11.46 2.95
C LYS A 91 0.55 -11.38 4.35
N ILE A 92 1.29 -11.79 5.39
CA ILE A 92 0.78 -11.74 6.77
C ILE A 92 0.48 -10.30 7.20
N THR A 93 1.23 -9.31 6.68
CA THR A 93 1.09 -7.89 7.05
C THR A 93 -0.28 -7.29 6.66
N CYS A 94 -0.93 -7.85 5.63
CA CYS A 94 -2.31 -7.51 5.26
C CYS A 94 -3.38 -8.10 6.21
N ILE A 95 -2.99 -8.95 7.16
CA ILE A 95 -3.90 -9.79 7.96
C ILE A 95 -3.76 -9.48 9.46
N TYR A 96 -2.54 -9.46 10.00
CA TYR A 96 -2.35 -9.23 11.44
C TYR A 96 -2.50 -7.75 11.81
N GLU A 97 -2.74 -7.45 13.10
CA GLU A 97 -2.93 -6.09 13.64
C GLU A 97 -4.04 -5.27 12.94
N GLY A 98 -5.06 -5.97 12.43
CA GLY A 98 -6.17 -5.40 11.67
C GLY A 98 -5.98 -5.60 10.17
N THR A 99 -6.85 -6.43 9.57
CA THR A 99 -6.81 -6.77 8.15
C THR A 99 -7.01 -5.56 7.26
N SER A 100 -6.72 -5.68 5.96
CA SER A 100 -6.97 -4.64 4.96
C SER A 100 -8.42 -4.13 4.97
N GLU A 101 -9.41 -5.00 5.22
CA GLU A 101 -10.83 -4.63 5.33
C GLU A 101 -11.12 -3.84 6.61
N ILE A 102 -10.45 -4.19 7.72
CA ILE A 102 -10.57 -3.44 8.97
C ILE A 102 -9.96 -2.05 8.82
N GLN A 103 -8.79 -1.90 8.16
CA GLN A 103 -8.24 -0.58 7.88
C GLN A 103 -9.18 0.26 7.01
N GLN A 104 -9.76 -0.34 5.97
CA GLN A 104 -10.78 0.33 5.15
C GLN A 104 -12.00 0.75 5.98
N ASN A 105 -12.44 -0.07 6.94
CA ASN A 105 -13.54 0.28 7.83
C ASN A 105 -13.20 1.49 8.72
N ILE A 106 -12.01 1.53 9.31
CA ILE A 106 -11.55 2.67 10.13
C ILE A 106 -11.53 3.94 9.27
N ILE A 107 -10.94 3.88 8.08
CA ILE A 107 -10.88 5.03 7.15
C ILE A 107 -12.28 5.49 6.78
N SER A 108 -13.19 4.56 6.45
CA SER A 108 -14.57 4.87 6.12
C SER A 108 -15.28 5.52 7.32
N THR A 109 -15.30 4.85 8.47
CA THR A 109 -16.01 5.32 9.65
C THR A 109 -15.53 6.69 10.09
N PHE A 110 -14.22 6.92 10.19
CA PHE A 110 -13.70 8.12 10.83
C PHE A 110 -13.39 9.27 9.86
N ARG A 111 -13.08 8.99 8.57
CA ARG A 111 -12.82 10.07 7.59
C ARG A 111 -14.04 10.42 6.75
N TRP A 112 -14.81 9.42 6.31
CA TRP A 112 -15.99 9.70 5.47
C TRP A 112 -17.10 10.41 6.25
N GLN A 113 -17.30 10.06 7.52
CA GLN A 113 -18.28 10.73 8.38
C GLN A 113 -17.95 12.21 8.57
N SER A 114 -16.66 12.59 8.64
CA SER A 114 -16.24 14.00 8.71
C SER A 114 -16.60 14.81 7.46
N PHE A 115 -16.77 14.14 6.30
CA PHE A 115 -17.16 14.76 5.04
C PHE A 115 -18.68 14.76 4.79
N GLN A 116 -19.48 14.02 5.55
CA GLN A 116 -20.93 14.06 5.38
C GLN A 116 -21.44 15.47 5.74
N PRO A 117 -22.04 16.20 4.79
CA PRO A 117 -22.70 17.47 5.09
C PRO A 117 -23.84 17.17 6.06
N SER A 118 -23.93 17.89 7.18
CA SER A 118 -25.13 17.85 8.01
C SER A 118 -26.34 18.26 7.15
N PRO A 119 -27.51 17.62 7.32
CA PRO A 119 -28.75 18.03 6.63
C PRO A 119 -29.06 19.52 6.82
N ASP A 120 -28.65 20.07 7.97
CA ASP A 120 -28.83 21.46 8.38
C ASP A 120 -28.04 22.46 7.51
N ARG A 121 -27.02 22.01 6.78
CA ARG A 121 -26.18 22.88 5.93
C ARG A 121 -26.89 23.31 4.63
N PHE A 122 -28.05 22.73 4.33
CA PHE A 122 -28.88 23.07 3.16
C PHE A 122 -30.16 23.86 3.50
N GLN A 123 -30.41 24.20 4.78
CA GLN A 123 -31.49 25.12 5.13
C GLN A 123 -31.09 26.56 4.79
N LEU A 124 -31.39 26.98 3.56
CA LEU A 124 -31.39 28.40 3.20
C LEU A 124 -32.44 29.12 4.07
N PRO A 125 -32.16 30.32 4.63
CA PRO A 125 -33.18 31.08 5.31
C PRO A 125 -34.24 31.47 4.29
N LEU A 126 -35.43 30.89 4.41
CA LEU A 126 -36.63 31.34 3.71
C LEU A 126 -36.88 32.79 4.15
N ARG A 127 -36.57 33.74 3.27
CA ARG A 127 -37.02 35.13 3.32
C ARG A 127 -37.91 35.40 2.13
#